data_AF-A0A060C987-F1
#
_entry.id   AF-A0A060C987-F1
#
_cell.length_a   1.000
_cell.length_b   1.000
_cell.length_c   1.000
_cell.angle_alpha   90.00
_cell.angle_beta   90.00
_cell.angle_gamma   90.00
#
_symmetry.space_group_name_H-M   'P 1'
#
loop_
_entity.id
_entity.type
_entity.pdbx_description
1 polymer ?
#
loop_
_entity_poly.entity_id
_entity_poly.type
_entity_poly.pdbx_seq_one_letter_code
_entity_poly.pdbx_strand_id
1 'polypeptide(L)' 'MILSRLGDLTGILNGIDEAVWNPETDPALAAPYSIATPAGKSSCRAALEAECGLEPGGPIFGVVSRLTG' A
#
# COMPACT_ATOMS: atom_id res chain seq x y z
N MET A 1 28.03 -24.17 -11.75
CA MET A 1 28.72 -23.23 -10.84
C MET A 1 28.22 -21.82 -11.16
N ILE A 2 27.09 -21.40 -10.58
CA ILE A 2 26.60 -20.00 -10.70
C ILE A 2 27.42 -19.07 -9.76
N LEU A 3 27.96 -19.65 -8.69
CA LEU A 3 28.77 -18.96 -7.68
C LEU A 3 30.03 -18.27 -8.23
N SER A 4 30.61 -18.74 -9.34
CA SER A 4 31.80 -18.12 -9.95
C SER A 4 31.49 -16.84 -10.74
N ARG A 5 30.21 -16.50 -10.96
CA ARG A 5 29.76 -15.31 -11.69
C ARG A 5 28.88 -14.40 -10.84
N LEU A 6 29.00 -14.47 -9.51
CA LEU A 6 28.24 -13.62 -8.58
C LEU A 6 28.42 -12.11 -8.88
N GLY A 7 29.60 -11.70 -9.34
CA GLY A 7 29.87 -10.32 -9.73
C GLY A 7 29.15 -9.85 -11.01
N ASP A 8 28.63 -10.79 -11.82
CA ASP A 8 27.84 -10.51 -13.03
C ASP A 8 26.33 -10.45 -12.73
N LEU A 9 25.91 -10.74 -11.49
CA LEU A 9 24.50 -10.77 -11.10
C LEU A 9 24.05 -9.39 -10.60
N THR A 10 22.98 -8.88 -11.20
CA THR A 10 22.28 -7.69 -10.72
C THR A 10 20.79 -7.98 -10.57
N GLY A 11 20.17 -7.37 -9.57
CA GLY A 11 18.72 -7.39 -9.41
C GLY A 11 18.08 -6.26 -10.19
N ILE A 12 16.95 -6.54 -10.84
CA ILE A 12 16.09 -5.50 -11.41
C ILE A 12 14.98 -5.24 -10.41
N LEU A 13 14.88 -4.01 -9.92
CA LEU A 13 13.80 -3.61 -9.04
C LEU A 13 12.51 -3.48 -9.86
N ASN A 14 11.44 -4.12 -9.40
CA ASN A 14 10.13 -3.97 -10.00
C ASN A 14 9.54 -2.59 -9.66
N GLY A 15 8.91 -1.95 -10.64
CA GLY A 15 8.09 -0.75 -10.41
C GLY A 15 6.63 -1.10 -10.09
N ILE A 16 5.83 -0.05 -9.96
CA ILE A 16 4.37 -0.11 -9.93
C ILE A 16 3.80 0.81 -11.01
N ASP A 17 2.54 0.62 -11.38
CA ASP A 17 1.84 1.56 -12.24
C ASP A 17 1.29 2.72 -11.39
N GLU A 18 1.91 3.89 -11.51
CA GLU A 18 1.54 5.08 -10.74
C GLU A 18 0.22 5.69 -11.22
N ALA A 19 -0.27 5.39 -12.42
CA ALA A 19 -1.59 5.87 -12.84
C ALA A 19 -2.71 5.08 -12.17
N VAL A 20 -2.46 3.79 -11.91
CA VAL A 20 -3.39 2.91 -11.19
C VAL A 20 -3.27 3.12 -9.67
N TRP A 21 -2.05 3.19 -9.15
CA TRP A 21 -1.77 3.29 -7.71
C TRP A 21 -1.51 4.73 -7.26
N ASN A 22 -2.46 5.62 -7.52
CA ASN A 22 -2.37 7.04 -7.14
C ASN A 22 -3.43 7.44 -6.10
N PRO A 23 -3.07 7.72 -4.84
CA PRO A 23 -4.03 8.12 -3.81
C PRO A 23 -4.72 9.47 -4.10
N GLU A 24 -4.21 10.28 -5.03
CA GLU A 24 -4.85 11.53 -5.43
C GLU A 24 -6.02 11.32 -6.40
N THR A 25 -6.07 10.18 -7.10
CA THR A 25 -7.08 9.91 -8.14
C THR A 25 -7.77 8.56 -8.01
N ASP A 26 -7.35 7.71 -7.07
CA ASP A 26 -7.89 6.36 -6.89
C ASP A 26 -9.38 6.42 -6.45
N PRO A 27 -10.32 5.96 -7.29
CA PRO A 27 -11.74 5.99 -6.98
C PRO A 27 -12.16 4.97 -5.91
N ALA A 28 -11.31 4.01 -5.55
CA ALA A 28 -11.58 3.04 -4.50
C ALA A 28 -11.38 3.63 -3.09
N LEU A 29 -10.70 4.77 -2.98
CA LEU A 29 -10.50 5.45 -1.70
C LEU A 29 -11.73 6.29 -1.33
N ALA A 30 -12.09 6.28 -0.06
CA ALA A 30 -13.19 7.11 0.46
C ALA A 30 -12.93 8.62 0.29
N ALA A 31 -11.66 9.03 0.25
CA ALA A 31 -11.25 10.39 -0.08
C ALA A 31 -9.84 10.39 -0.69
N PRO A 32 -9.59 11.19 -1.75
CA PRO A 32 -8.25 11.34 -2.29
C PRO A 32 -7.33 12.08 -1.30
N TYR A 33 -6.04 11.76 -1.35
CA TYR A 33 -5.03 12.45 -0.54
C TYR A 33 -3.67 12.50 -1.24
N SER A 34 -2.89 13.51 -0.88
CA SER A 34 -1.51 13.70 -1.38
C SER A 34 -0.53 13.87 -0.22
N ILE A 35 0.77 13.97 -0.55
CA ILE A 35 1.81 14.35 0.42
C ILE A 35 1.54 15.75 1.00
N ALA A 36 1.03 16.69 0.19
CA ALA A 36 0.72 18.04 0.63
C ALA A 36 -0.60 18.12 1.44
N THR A 37 -1.51 17.18 1.21
CA THR A 37 -2.86 17.14 1.81
C THR A 37 -3.18 15.78 2.43
N PRO A 38 -2.52 15.39 3.54
CA PRO A 38 -2.64 14.05 4.10
C PRO A 38 -3.96 13.79 4.84
N ALA A 39 -4.79 14.82 5.06
CA ALA A 39 -6.05 14.71 5.81
C ALA A 39 -7.03 13.70 5.22
N GLY A 40 -7.02 13.48 3.89
CA GLY A 40 -7.85 12.46 3.24
C GLY A 40 -7.54 11.03 3.70
N LYS A 41 -6.30 10.77 4.17
CA LYS A 41 -5.92 9.49 4.78
C LYS A 41 -6.69 9.22 6.08
N SER A 42 -7.01 10.26 6.85
CA SER A 42 -7.84 10.10 8.06
C SER A 42 -9.28 9.71 7.71
N SER A 43 -9.81 10.21 6.59
CA SER A 43 -11.15 9.85 6.12
C SER A 43 -11.17 8.40 5.62
N CYS A 44 -10.15 7.98 4.87
CA CYS A 44 -9.98 6.59 4.45
C CYS A 44 -9.86 5.65 5.65
N ARG A 45 -9.12 6.06 6.69
CA ARG A 45 -8.99 5.31 7.94
C ARG A 45 -10.35 5.12 8.62
N ALA A 46 -11.12 6.20 8.79
CA ALA A 46 -12.43 6.11 9.43
C ALA A 46 -13.41 5.23 8.64
N ALA A 47 -13.36 5.29 7.31
CA ALA A 47 -14.15 4.41 6.44
C ALA A 47 -13.77 2.93 6.64
N LEU A 48 -12.47 2.62 6.70
CA LEU A 48 -11.98 1.27 6.95
C LEU A 48 -12.37 0.75 8.34
N GLU A 49 -12.23 1.59 9.38
CA GLU A 49 -12.67 1.26 10.74
C GLU A 49 -14.17 0.92 10.77
N ALA A 50 -15.00 1.73 10.10
CA ALA A 50 -16.43 1.47 10.00
C ALA A 50 -16.76 0.18 9.23
N GLU A 51 -16.09 -0.06 8.09
CA GLU A 51 -16.32 -1.26 7.26
C GLU A 51 -15.91 -2.55 7.97
N CYS A 52 -14.82 -2.51 8.72
CA CYS A 52 -14.30 -3.65 9.47
C CYS A 52 -14.88 -3.78 10.89
N GLY A 53 -15.73 -2.84 11.34
CA GLY A 53 -16.29 -2.82 12.69
C GLY A 53 -15.23 -2.64 13.80
N LEU A 54 -14.19 -1.87 13.52
CA LEU A 54 -13.11 -1.57 14.46
C LEU A 54 -13.44 -0.37 15.33
N GLU A 55 -13.01 -0.43 16.60
CA GLU A 55 -13.05 0.74 17.48
C GLU A 55 -12.05 1.82 17.00
N PRO A 56 -12.48 3.08 16.90
CA PRO A 56 -11.64 4.13 16.34
C PRO A 56 -10.48 4.53 17.26
N GLY A 57 -9.38 4.94 16.64
CA GLY A 57 -8.26 5.61 17.34
C GLY A 57 -7.09 4.72 17.77
N GLY A 58 -7.19 3.39 17.65
CA GLY A 58 -6.07 2.46 17.91
C GLY A 58 -5.18 2.21 16.67
N PRO A 59 -3.93 1.76 16.79
CA PRO A 59 -3.12 1.42 15.61
C PRO A 59 -3.80 0.35 14.73
N ILE A 60 -3.80 0.55 13.40
CA ILE A 60 -4.36 -0.41 12.44
C ILE A 60 -3.19 -1.14 11.76
N PHE A 61 -3.25 -2.46 11.75
CA PHE A 61 -2.34 -3.33 11.00
C PHE A 61 -3.13 -4.06 9.92
N GLY A 62 -2.61 -4.11 8.70
CA GLY A 62 -3.22 -4.79 7.57
C GLY A 62 -2.27 -5.80 6.94
N VAL A 63 -2.81 -6.96 6.54
CA VAL A 63 -2.08 -7.98 5.79
C VAL A 63 -2.85 -8.29 4.51
N VAL A 64 -2.23 -8.02 3.37
CA VAL A 64 -2.74 -8.38 2.04
C VAL A 64 -1.70 -9.28 1.39
N SER A 65 -1.92 -10.59 1.46
CA SER A 65 -1.01 -11.59 0.93
C SER A 65 -1.74 -12.88 0.59
N ARG A 66 -1.10 -13.73 -0.21
CA ARG A 66 -1.52 -15.13 -0.35
C ARG A 66 -1.11 -15.89 0.91
N LEU A 67 -2.03 -16.65 1.50
CA LEU A 67 -1.73 -17.57 2.59
C LEU A 67 -1.22 -18.89 2.02
N THR A 68 0.04 -19.22 2.30
CA THR A 68 0.71 -20.45 1.83
C THR A 68 1.38 -21.15 3.01
N GLY A 69 1.25 -22.47 3.07
CA GLY A 69 1.91 -23.34 4.05
C GLY A 69 2.82 -24.37 3.39
#